data_AF-A0A2N2PZY2-F1
#
_entry.id   AF-A0A2N2PZY2-F1
#
_cell.length_a   1.000
_cell.length_b   1.000
_cell.length_c   1.000
_cell.angle_alpha   90.00
_cell.angle_beta   90.00
_cell.angle_gamma   90.00
#
_symmetry.space_group_name_H-M   'P 1'
#
loop_
_entity.id
_entity.type
_entity.pdbx_description
1 polymer ?
#
loop_
_entity_poly.entity_id
_entity_poly.type
_entity_poly.pdbx_seq_one_letter_code
_entity_poly.pdbx_strand_id
1 'polypeptide(L)'
;MDRKHSLARLLARRLAPHDLVAAAGEVLLEALERLPRAERMTFLHEMITASIGPLLRNLGREERAQLMNSLLPLVAREFPLADLDLLTAFSAPISSEDALGT
;
A
#
# COMPACT_ATOMS: atom_id res chain seq x y z
N MET A 1 -5.36 6.16 -25.08
CA MET A 1 -6.00 5.50 -23.93
C MET A 1 -6.09 4.01 -24.21
N ASP A 2 -5.46 3.19 -23.38
CA ASP A 2 -5.39 1.74 -23.59
C ASP A 2 -6.75 1.07 -23.29
N ARG A 3 -7.19 0.17 -24.20
CA ARG A 3 -8.48 -0.54 -24.11
C ARG A 3 -8.55 -1.39 -22.84
N LYS A 4 -7.43 -1.95 -22.40
CA LYS A 4 -7.34 -2.79 -21.19
C LYS A 4 -7.69 -1.99 -19.93
N HIS A 5 -7.15 -0.78 -19.82
CA HIS A 5 -7.44 0.16 -18.72
C HIS A 5 -8.89 0.66 -18.69
N SER A 6 -9.56 0.66 -19.83
CA SER A 6 -10.97 1.06 -19.92
C SER A 6 -11.89 -0.08 -19.49
N LEU A 7 -11.55 -1.32 -19.87
CA LEU A 7 -12.26 -2.52 -19.43
C LEU A 7 -12.15 -2.73 -17.92
N ALA A 8 -10.94 -2.61 -17.36
CA ALA A 8 -10.72 -2.72 -15.91
C ALA A 8 -11.56 -1.70 -15.12
N ARG A 9 -11.62 -0.43 -15.58
CA ARG A 9 -12.46 0.60 -14.96
C ARG A 9 -13.95 0.30 -15.08
N LEU A 10 -14.41 -0.27 -16.19
CA LEU A 10 -15.81 -0.64 -16.38
C LEU A 10 -16.21 -1.76 -15.41
N LEU A 11 -15.38 -2.80 -15.28
CA LEU A 11 -15.61 -3.92 -14.37
C LEU A 11 -15.56 -3.48 -12.91
N ALA A 12 -14.59 -2.65 -12.53
CA ALA A 12 -14.49 -2.11 -11.17
C ALA A 12 -15.72 -1.29 -10.75
N ARG A 13 -16.43 -0.66 -11.70
CA ARG A 13 -17.68 0.09 -11.44
C ARG A 13 -18.91 -0.81 -11.28
N ARG A 14 -18.83 -2.08 -11.68
CA ARG A 14 -19.95 -3.02 -11.70
C ARG A 14 -19.91 -4.00 -10.53
N LEU A 15 -18.76 -4.18 -9.90
CA LEU A 15 -18.58 -5.06 -8.75
C LEU A 15 -18.96 -4.36 -7.45
N ALA A 16 -19.48 -5.12 -6.49
CA ALA A 16 -19.60 -4.63 -5.13
C ALA A 16 -18.18 -4.44 -4.53
N PRO A 17 -18.00 -3.51 -3.59
CA PRO A 17 -16.67 -3.24 -3.01
C PRO A 17 -15.96 -4.47 -2.46
N HIS A 18 -16.70 -5.41 -1.85
CA HIS A 18 -16.15 -6.65 -1.31
C HIS A 18 -15.61 -7.56 -2.42
N ASP A 19 -16.40 -7.78 -3.48
CA ASP A 19 -16.01 -8.63 -4.61
C ASP A 19 -14.82 -8.05 -5.36
N LEU A 20 -14.71 -6.72 -5.42
CA LEU A 20 -13.56 -6.04 -6.02
C LEU A 20 -12.27 -6.32 -5.24
N VAL A 21 -12.33 -6.30 -3.91
CA VAL A 21 -11.16 -6.61 -3.05
C VAL A 21 -10.76 -8.07 -3.18
N ALA A 22 -11.72 -8.99 -3.18
CA ALA A 22 -11.45 -10.42 -3.37
C ALA A 22 -10.77 -10.69 -4.72
N ALA A 23 -11.34 -10.17 -5.81
CA ALA A 23 -10.77 -10.33 -7.15
C ALA A 23 -9.38 -9.68 -7.28
N ALA A 24 -9.17 -8.51 -6.69
CA ALA A 24 -7.85 -7.87 -6.69
C ALA A 24 -6.79 -8.72 -5.95
N GLY A 25 -7.17 -9.36 -4.85
CA GLY A 25 -6.31 -10.26 -4.10
C GLY A 25 -5.89 -11.49 -4.90
N GLU A 26 -6.84 -12.18 -5.53
CA GLU A 26 -6.57 -13.36 -6.37
C GLU A 26 -5.66 -13.02 -7.55
N VAL A 27 -5.97 -11.94 -8.27
CA VAL A 27 -5.17 -11.50 -9.43
C VAL A 27 -3.75 -11.11 -9.04
N LEU A 28 -3.58 -10.45 -7.90
CA LEU A 28 -2.25 -10.08 -7.40
C LEU A 28 -1.42 -11.31 -7.06
N LEU A 29 -2.01 -12.32 -6.40
CA LEU A 29 -1.32 -13.56 -6.06
C LEU A 29 -0.88 -14.31 -7.32
N GLU A 30 -1.78 -14.45 -8.31
CA GLU A 30 -1.43 -15.09 -9.60
C GLU A 30 -0.30 -14.33 -10.31
N ALA A 31 -0.32 -12.99 -10.29
CA ALA A 31 0.74 -12.19 -10.87
C ALA A 31 2.09 -12.43 -10.17
N LEU A 32 2.10 -12.51 -8.84
CA LEU A 32 3.31 -12.76 -8.05
C LEU A 32 3.90 -14.16 -8.28
N GLU A 33 3.04 -15.17 -8.47
CA GLU A 33 3.48 -16.55 -8.75
C GLU A 33 4.25 -16.64 -10.06
N ARG A 34 3.86 -15.83 -11.05
CA ARG A 34 4.48 -15.78 -12.39
C ARG A 34 5.79 -15.02 -12.42
N LEU A 35 6.11 -14.23 -11.40
CA LEU A 35 7.35 -13.46 -11.32
C LEU A 35 8.52 -14.32 -10.78
N PRO A 36 9.73 -14.17 -11.34
CA PRO A 36 10.95 -14.72 -10.76
C PRO A 36 11.11 -14.27 -9.31
N ARG A 37 11.58 -15.17 -8.44
CA ARG A 37 11.71 -14.89 -7.00
C ARG A 37 12.55 -13.63 -6.72
N ALA A 38 13.58 -13.38 -7.52
CA ALA A 38 14.45 -12.22 -7.40
C ALA A 38 13.72 -10.88 -7.67
N GLU A 39 12.66 -10.90 -8.48
CA GLU A 39 11.93 -9.69 -8.91
C GLU A 39 10.72 -9.39 -8.02
N ARG A 40 10.22 -10.38 -7.27
CA ARG A 40 9.01 -10.24 -6.44
C ARG A 40 9.10 -9.08 -5.45
N MET A 41 10.25 -8.90 -4.80
CA MET A 41 10.43 -7.83 -3.82
C MET A 41 10.37 -6.45 -4.48
N THR A 42 11.06 -6.27 -5.60
CA THR A 42 11.06 -5.02 -6.38
C THR A 42 9.65 -4.70 -6.88
N PHE A 43 8.95 -5.69 -7.43
CA PHE A 43 7.58 -5.52 -7.89
C PHE A 43 6.62 -5.09 -6.75
N LEU A 44 6.68 -5.75 -5.59
CA LEU A 44 5.84 -5.39 -4.44
C LEU A 44 6.15 -3.97 -3.96
N HIS A 45 7.43 -3.61 -3.88
CA HIS A 45 7.86 -2.27 -3.47
C HIS A 45 7.35 -1.18 -4.43
N GLU A 46 7.50 -1.37 -5.74
CA GLU A 46 7.01 -0.44 -6.76
C GLU A 46 5.49 -0.31 -6.73
N MET A 47 4.78 -1.44 -6.63
CA MET A 47 3.33 -1.47 -6.56
C MET A 47 2.79 -0.69 -5.35
N ILE A 48 3.34 -0.92 -4.16
CA ILE A 48 2.94 -0.24 -2.93
C ILE A 48 3.25 1.27 -3.05
N THR A 49 4.45 1.63 -3.50
CA THR A 49 4.88 3.03 -3.65
C THR A 49 4.00 3.79 -4.64
N ALA A 50 3.67 3.18 -5.78
CA ALA A 50 2.81 3.77 -6.78
C ALA A 50 1.34 3.94 -6.30
N SER A 51 0.90 3.13 -5.35
CA SER A 51 -0.51 3.07 -4.93
C SER A 51 -0.81 3.87 -3.66
N ILE A 52 0.13 3.95 -2.70
CA ILE A 52 -0.10 4.61 -1.40
C ILE A 52 -0.49 6.07 -1.58
N GLY A 53 0.27 6.85 -2.36
CA GLY A 53 -0.01 8.28 -2.55
C GLY A 53 -1.42 8.55 -3.11
N PRO A 54 -1.81 7.92 -4.23
CA PRO A 54 -3.17 8.00 -4.76
C PRO A 54 -4.26 7.55 -3.78
N LEU A 55 -4.06 6.46 -3.04
CA LEU A 55 -5.05 5.95 -2.07
C LEU A 55 -5.30 6.93 -0.93
N LEU A 56 -4.24 7.58 -0.43
CA LEU A 56 -4.34 8.49 0.71
C LEU A 56 -4.75 9.92 0.31
N ARG A 57 -4.77 10.25 -0.98
CA ARG A 57 -4.96 11.63 -1.47
C ARG A 57 -6.23 12.29 -0.94
N ASN A 58 -7.32 11.53 -0.84
CA ASN A 58 -8.63 12.05 -0.44
C ASN A 58 -8.91 11.87 1.07
N LEU A 59 -7.96 11.33 1.83
CA LEU A 59 -8.11 11.14 3.28
C LEU A 59 -7.54 12.35 4.03
N GLY A 60 -8.32 12.85 5.00
CA GLY A 60 -7.89 13.84 5.97
C GLY A 60 -6.84 13.28 6.94
N ARG A 61 -6.27 14.15 7.78
CA ARG A 61 -5.20 13.76 8.72
C ARG A 61 -5.68 12.69 9.71
N GLU A 62 -6.88 12.87 10.24
CA GLU A 62 -7.51 11.96 11.21
C GLU A 62 -7.79 10.60 10.58
N GLU A 63 -8.34 10.58 9.36
CA GLU A 63 -8.63 9.34 8.62
C GLU A 63 -7.35 8.57 8.27
N ARG A 64 -6.27 9.28 7.89
CA ARG A 64 -4.96 8.67 7.67
C ARG A 64 -4.39 8.05 8.94
N ALA A 65 -4.51 8.73 10.07
CA ALA A 65 -4.07 8.21 11.36
C ALA A 65 -4.90 6.98 11.77
N GLN A 66 -6.21 7.02 11.59
CA GLN A 66 -7.09 5.88 11.85
C GLN A 66 -6.74 4.68 10.98
N LEU A 67 -6.52 4.90 9.68
CA LEU A 67 -6.08 3.86 8.76
C LEU A 67 -4.74 3.26 9.20
N MET A 68 -3.73 4.09 9.49
CA MET A 68 -2.43 3.60 9.94
C MET A 68 -2.54 2.79 11.24
N ASN A 69 -3.30 3.27 12.23
CA ASN A 69 -3.54 2.55 13.48
C ASN A 69 -4.23 1.19 13.27
N SER A 70 -5.07 1.06 12.23
CA SER A 70 -5.67 -0.23 11.87
C SER A 70 -4.69 -1.17 11.15
N LEU A 71 -3.72 -0.63 10.42
CA LEU A 71 -2.71 -1.40 9.67
C LEU A 71 -1.54 -1.86 10.55
N LEU A 72 -1.14 -1.06 11.55
CA LEU A 72 0.01 -1.37 12.41
C LEU A 72 -0.05 -2.76 13.06
N PRO A 73 -1.16 -3.23 13.64
CA PRO A 73 -1.25 -4.58 14.20
C PRO A 73 -1.07 -5.68 13.15
N LEU A 74 -1.56 -5.46 11.93
CA LEU A 74 -1.39 -6.40 10.82
C LEU A 74 0.08 -6.46 10.40
N VAL A 75 0.71 -5.29 10.23
CA VAL A 75 2.14 -5.19 9.91
C VAL A 75 2.97 -5.88 11.00
N ALA A 76 2.71 -5.61 12.27
CA ALA A 76 3.44 -6.22 13.38
C ALA A 76 3.30 -7.75 13.45
N ARG A 77 2.20 -8.31 12.92
CA ARG A 77 1.97 -9.75 12.88
C ARG A 77 2.71 -10.43 11.73
N GLU A 78 2.70 -9.81 10.55
CA GLU A 78 3.27 -10.41 9.33
C GLU A 78 4.76 -10.08 9.15
N PHE A 79 5.24 -8.98 9.74
CA PHE A 79 6.64 -8.57 9.69
C PHE A 79 7.30 -8.75 11.05
N PRO A 80 8.35 -9.57 11.16
CA PRO A 80 9.10 -9.70 12.41
C PRO A 80 9.77 -8.37 12.75
N LEU A 81 9.21 -7.64 13.72
CA LEU A 81 9.71 -6.32 14.12
C LEU A 81 11.18 -6.36 14.59
N ALA A 82 11.63 -7.51 15.08
CA ALA A 82 13.02 -7.73 15.49
C ALA A 82 14.01 -7.67 14.32
N ASP A 83 13.56 -7.95 13.09
CA ASP A 83 14.41 -7.94 11.89
C ASP A 83 14.34 -6.59 11.16
N LEU A 84 13.51 -5.65 11.64
CA LEU A 84 13.39 -4.32 11.05
C LEU A 84 14.47 -3.39 11.61
N ASP A 85 15.37 -2.95 10.74
CA ASP A 85 16.26 -1.83 11.05
C ASP A 85 15.52 -0.50 10.91
N LEU A 86 14.81 -0.12 11.97
CA LEU A 86 14.04 1.13 12.03
C LEU A 86 14.93 2.38 11.96
N LEU A 87 16.19 2.28 12.42
CA LEU A 87 17.13 3.41 12.40
C LEU A 87 17.55 3.72 10.96
N THR A 88 17.74 2.69 10.14
CA THR A 88 18.01 2.83 8.70
C THR A 88 16.74 3.16 7.91
N ALA A 89 15.59 2.60 8.28
CA ALA A 89 14.33 2.84 7.57
C ALA A 89 13.82 4.29 7.72
N PHE A 90 14.10 4.94 8.85
CA PHE A 90 13.65 6.30 9.15
C PHE A 90 14.80 7.28 9.41
N SER A 91 15.95 7.11 8.75
CA SER A 91 17.15 7.93 8.98
C SER A 91 17.00 9.43 8.69
N ALA A 92 15.84 9.90 8.22
CA ALA A 92 15.55 11.32 8.13
C ALA A 92 15.26 11.87 9.53
N PRO A 93 15.94 12.93 9.99
CA PRO A 93 15.59 13.57 11.24
C PRO A 93 14.15 14.06 11.15
N ILE A 94 13.33 13.70 12.14
CA ILE A 94 12.11 14.44 12.43
C ILE A 94 12.60 15.84 12.79
N SER A 95 12.60 16.75 11.83
CA SER A 95 13.02 18.13 12.10
C SER A 95 12.03 18.67 13.13
N SER A 96 12.55 19.01 14.31
CA SER A 96 11.79 19.53 15.45
C SER A 96 11.08 20.86 15.17
N GLU A 97 11.17 21.40 13.94
CA GLU A 97 10.48 22.60 13.49
C GLU A 97 8.98 22.40 13.22
N ASP A 98 8.51 21.18 12.90
CA ASP A 98 7.07 20.91 12.70
C ASP A 98 6.30 20.66 14.02
N ALA A 99 7.00 20.57 15.16
CA ALA A 99 6.38 20.34 16.46
C ALA A 99 5.98 21.63 17.19
N LEU A 100 6.41 22.81 16.72
CA LEU A 100 6.13 24.12 17.32
C LEU A 100 5.79 25.16 16.25
N GLY A 101 4.80 24.87 15.41
CA GLY A 101 4.12 25.87 14.58
C GLY A 101 2.81 26.28 15.25
N THR A 102 2.88 27.35 16.06
CA THR A 102 1.73 28.12 16.58
C THR A 102 0.87 28.71 15.48
#